data_AF-A0A9D7CNR5-F1
#
_entry.id   AF-A0A9D7CNR5-F1
#
_cell.length_a   1.000
_cell.length_b   1.000
_cell.length_c   1.000
_cell.angle_alpha   90.00
_cell.angle_beta   90.00
_cell.angle_gamma   90.00
#
_symmetry.space_group_name_H-M   'P 1'
#
loop_
_entity.id
_entity.type
_entity.pdbx_description
1 polymer ?
#
loop_
_entity_poly.entity_id
_entity_poly.type
_entity_poly.pdbx_seq_one_letter_code
_entity_poly.pdbx_strand_id
1 'polypeptide(L)'
;MGPSTLGTTLLACAFAASACGGRATATVGSSTTTSASATAVDAHGSRKKELIGAPVLVDGKAVAGLSFGELPSDLLVRRLEPTGPARYFRLYEYLKTIGVDVDRVRAVHVRGNAWRIASIEGDELAREQDRLVFDFLGGTSGGAKVAWDTTGLRNTFRVDEIRQLLVYVDQPAPALDARKSCYLAPQAEGAPKACSDAVPYAEEAPPKGTRVYLDGKLVGHVKRRKLTSDLVVGERAGKSVFGLGRLLTSFGVDVAQVREVELLAGDALVGRGNDVATKNDGIAFVLPQRQSGRVLLDVPSTWQAPASSNTRSAEITAILVFRSKASTGRPLTDISDAPPSESSEPQASSQ
;
A
#
# COMPACT_ATOMS: atom_id res chain seq x y z
N MET A 1 -18.65 21.61 -53.51
CA MET A 1 -18.18 22.91 -54.04
C MET A 1 -19.12 23.99 -53.54
N GLY A 2 -18.75 24.74 -52.49
CA GLY A 2 -19.58 25.81 -51.91
C GLY A 2 -20.95 25.38 -51.34
N PRO A 3 -21.74 26.31 -50.75
CA PRO A 3 -21.40 27.67 -50.30
C PRO A 3 -20.69 27.56 -48.90
N SER A 4 -20.73 28.44 -47.88
CA SER A 4 -21.51 29.65 -47.52
C SER A 4 -20.64 30.61 -46.66
N THR A 5 -21.24 31.57 -45.94
CA THR A 5 -20.53 32.53 -45.05
C THR A 5 -21.48 33.02 -43.93
N LEU A 6 -20.97 33.88 -43.03
CA LEU A 6 -21.66 34.58 -41.91
C LEU A 6 -21.84 33.74 -40.61
N GLY A 7 -21.75 34.30 -39.40
CA GLY A 7 -21.22 35.62 -39.00
C GLY A 7 -21.83 36.22 -37.72
N THR A 8 -20.98 36.77 -36.83
CA THR A 8 -21.35 37.68 -35.70
C THR A 8 -22.15 36.99 -34.55
N THR A 9 -22.07 37.32 -33.26
CA THR A 9 -21.99 38.63 -32.57
C THR A 9 -21.43 38.46 -31.14
N LEU A 10 -20.81 39.51 -30.56
CA LEU A 10 -20.48 39.56 -29.13
C LEU A 10 -21.72 39.88 -28.27
N LEU A 11 -21.73 39.43 -27.02
CA LEU A 11 -22.44 40.15 -25.96
C LEU A 11 -21.59 40.17 -24.68
N ALA A 12 -21.38 41.36 -24.11
CA ALA A 12 -20.69 41.56 -22.85
C ALA A 12 -21.58 42.39 -21.93
N CYS A 13 -21.80 41.90 -20.71
CA CYS A 13 -22.52 42.63 -19.67
C CYS A 13 -21.61 42.76 -18.44
N ALA A 14 -21.10 43.97 -18.20
CA ALA A 14 -20.52 44.34 -16.92
C ALA A 14 -21.64 44.85 -15.99
N PHE A 15 -21.51 44.61 -14.68
CA PHE A 15 -22.28 45.32 -13.67
C PHE A 15 -21.33 45.90 -12.62
N ALA A 16 -21.57 47.14 -12.23
CA ALA A 16 -20.69 47.93 -11.37
C ALA A 16 -21.03 47.77 -9.88
N ALA A 17 -20.10 48.18 -9.02
CA ALA A 17 -20.27 48.16 -7.57
C ALA A 17 -21.24 49.23 -7.06
N SER A 18 -21.72 49.04 -5.82
CA SER A 18 -22.32 50.08 -4.99
C SER A 18 -21.77 49.97 -3.56
N ALA A 19 -21.66 51.09 -2.85
CA ALA A 19 -20.94 51.19 -1.58
C ALA A 19 -21.59 52.21 -0.63
N CYS A 20 -21.25 52.08 0.67
CA CYS A 20 -21.76 52.87 1.81
C CYS A 20 -23.27 52.69 2.11
N GLY A 21 -23.74 52.75 3.35
CA GLY A 21 -23.03 52.82 4.65
C GLY A 21 -24.01 53.20 5.77
N GLY A 22 -23.98 52.52 6.93
CA GLY A 22 -25.06 52.66 7.94
C GLY A 22 -24.71 52.22 9.37
N ARG A 23 -24.09 53.15 10.10
CA ARG A 23 -23.96 53.35 11.57
C ARG A 23 -24.56 52.31 12.55
N ALA A 24 -23.79 51.97 13.58
CA ALA A 24 -24.08 50.95 14.60
C ALA A 24 -25.21 51.28 15.61
N THR A 25 -25.78 50.21 16.17
CA THR A 25 -26.44 50.15 17.49
C THR A 25 -25.78 49.06 18.33
N ALA A 26 -25.56 49.31 19.62
CA ALA A 26 -24.93 48.34 20.53
C ALA A 26 -25.97 47.42 21.20
N THR A 27 -25.64 46.13 21.32
CA THR A 27 -26.38 45.16 22.13
C THR A 27 -25.39 44.39 23.00
N VAL A 28 -25.70 44.27 24.30
CA VAL A 28 -24.88 43.58 25.29
C VAL A 28 -25.44 42.19 25.54
N GLY A 29 -24.59 41.17 25.64
CA GLY A 29 -24.90 39.94 26.37
C GLY A 29 -24.60 38.62 25.63
N SER A 30 -23.96 37.70 26.36
CA SER A 30 -23.92 36.25 26.11
C SER A 30 -23.41 35.78 24.75
N SER A 31 -22.10 35.94 24.52
CA SER A 31 -21.39 35.17 23.49
C SER A 31 -21.27 33.69 23.92
N THR A 32 -22.35 32.93 23.73
CA THR A 32 -22.32 31.47 23.82
C THR A 32 -21.56 30.94 22.61
N THR A 33 -20.22 30.89 22.71
CA THR A 33 -19.37 30.34 21.67
C THR A 33 -19.60 28.83 21.59
N THR A 34 -20.57 28.41 20.79
CA THR A 34 -20.73 27.02 20.36
C THR A 34 -19.52 26.68 19.49
N SER A 35 -18.42 26.32 20.15
CA SER A 35 -17.23 25.80 19.51
C SER A 35 -17.65 24.54 18.77
N ALA A 36 -17.73 24.65 17.44
CA ALA A 36 -18.00 23.50 16.59
C ALA A 36 -16.81 22.56 16.76
N SER A 37 -17.00 21.54 17.60
CA SER A 37 -15.98 20.54 17.89
C SER A 37 -15.71 19.76 16.62
N ALA A 38 -14.74 20.24 15.84
CA ALA A 38 -14.18 19.52 14.71
C ALA A 38 -13.72 18.17 15.25
N THR A 39 -14.46 17.11 14.92
CA THR A 39 -14.11 15.77 15.35
C THR A 39 -12.70 15.48 14.87
N ALA A 40 -11.79 15.28 15.83
CA ALA A 40 -10.46 14.78 15.53
C ALA A 40 -10.64 13.43 14.82
N VAL A 41 -10.43 13.42 13.51
CA VAL A 41 -10.38 12.18 12.73
C VAL A 41 -9.28 11.34 13.36
N ASP A 42 -9.57 10.10 13.76
CA ASP A 42 -8.64 9.23 14.49
C ASP A 42 -7.34 9.02 13.70
N ALA A 43 -6.37 9.89 13.98
CA ALA A 43 -5.15 10.05 13.21
C ALA A 43 -4.11 9.01 13.63
N HIS A 44 -4.38 7.75 13.29
CA HIS A 44 -3.48 6.78 12.65
C HIS A 44 -4.18 5.43 12.56
N GLY A 45 -4.09 4.77 11.40
CA GLY A 45 -4.94 3.62 11.04
C GLY A 45 -4.75 2.36 11.88
N SER A 46 -5.40 2.30 13.05
CA SER A 46 -5.34 1.22 14.06
C SER A 46 -6.09 -0.08 13.68
N ARG A 47 -6.22 -0.38 12.38
CA ARG A 47 -6.63 -1.72 11.91
C ARG A 47 -5.75 -2.77 12.60
N LYS A 48 -6.34 -3.86 13.12
CA LYS A 48 -5.62 -4.98 13.75
C LYS A 48 -4.39 -5.34 12.90
N LYS A 49 -3.20 -5.22 13.49
CA LYS A 49 -1.90 -5.04 12.80
C LYS A 49 -1.37 -6.31 12.08
N GLU A 50 -2.25 -7.20 11.62
CA GLU A 50 -1.89 -8.56 11.19
C GLU A 50 -1.70 -8.73 9.68
N LEU A 51 -2.36 -7.89 8.85
CA LEU A 51 -2.12 -7.82 7.39
C LEU A 51 -1.96 -6.37 6.92
N ILE A 52 -0.72 -5.95 6.69
CA ILE A 52 -0.41 -4.76 5.88
C ILE A 52 -0.46 -5.21 4.41
N GLY A 53 -1.57 -4.92 3.72
CA GLY A 53 -1.78 -5.34 2.33
C GLY A 53 -1.89 -6.86 2.15
N ALA A 54 -2.33 -7.30 0.97
CA ALA A 54 -2.31 -8.70 0.60
C ALA A 54 -0.93 -9.06 0.01
N PRO A 55 -0.20 -10.07 0.51
CA PRO A 55 1.07 -10.46 -0.12
C PRO A 55 0.82 -10.99 -1.54
N VAL A 56 1.66 -10.55 -2.47
CA VAL A 56 1.75 -11.09 -3.83
C VAL A 56 2.91 -12.06 -3.88
N LEU A 57 2.66 -13.31 -4.26
CA LEU A 57 3.65 -14.36 -4.37
C LEU A 57 3.73 -14.86 -5.82
N VAL A 58 4.94 -15.00 -6.35
CA VAL A 58 5.23 -15.69 -7.61
C VAL A 58 5.93 -16.99 -7.28
N ASP A 59 5.35 -18.12 -7.68
CA ASP A 59 5.89 -19.48 -7.43
C ASP A 59 6.31 -19.69 -5.96
N GLY A 60 5.47 -19.23 -5.03
CA GLY A 60 5.68 -19.32 -3.58
C GLY A 60 6.54 -18.21 -2.95
N LYS A 61 7.24 -17.38 -3.75
CA LYS A 61 8.14 -16.32 -3.28
C LYS A 61 7.42 -14.97 -3.28
N ALA A 62 7.46 -14.24 -2.16
CA ALA A 62 6.85 -12.92 -2.08
C ALA A 62 7.60 -11.88 -2.95
N VAL A 63 6.88 -11.20 -3.84
CA VAL A 63 7.43 -10.21 -4.80
C VAL A 63 6.83 -8.80 -4.66
N ALA A 64 5.70 -8.66 -3.96
CA ALA A 64 5.10 -7.36 -3.63
C ALA A 64 4.09 -7.48 -2.47
N GLY A 65 3.66 -6.34 -1.94
CA GLY A 65 2.48 -6.20 -1.09
C GLY A 65 1.41 -5.37 -1.82
N LEU A 66 0.22 -5.94 -1.98
CA LEU A 66 -0.93 -5.26 -2.58
C LEU A 66 -1.62 -4.40 -1.50
N SER A 67 -1.10 -3.19 -1.33
CA SER A 67 -1.69 -2.05 -0.59
C SER A 67 -1.76 -0.85 -1.54
N PHE A 68 -2.53 0.20 -1.20
CA PHE A 68 -2.54 1.41 -2.02
C PHE A 68 -1.24 2.22 -1.84
N GLY A 69 -0.63 2.12 -0.65
CA GLY A 69 0.69 2.69 -0.36
C GLY A 69 1.80 2.13 -1.27
N GLU A 70 1.75 0.85 -1.62
CA GLU A 70 2.89 0.14 -2.25
C GLU A 70 2.74 -0.10 -3.76
N LEU A 71 1.74 0.51 -4.41
CA LEU A 71 1.63 0.47 -5.87
C LEU A 71 2.81 1.19 -6.54
N PRO A 72 3.37 0.63 -7.63
CA PRO A 72 4.40 1.32 -8.42
C PRO A 72 3.93 2.68 -8.95
N SER A 73 4.83 3.66 -9.00
CA SER A 73 4.54 5.03 -9.47
C SER A 73 4.16 5.14 -10.94
N ASP A 74 4.55 4.16 -11.75
CA ASP A 74 4.24 4.02 -13.17
C ASP A 74 2.98 3.20 -13.46
N LEU A 75 2.27 2.71 -12.42
CA LEU A 75 1.01 1.98 -12.60
C LEU A 75 -0.15 2.94 -12.95
N LEU A 76 -0.78 2.69 -14.10
CA LEU A 76 -1.83 3.57 -14.63
C LEU A 76 -3.15 3.45 -13.84
N VAL A 77 -3.51 4.53 -13.13
CA VAL A 77 -4.83 4.68 -12.51
C VAL A 77 -5.89 4.83 -13.59
N ARG A 78 -6.83 3.90 -13.67
CA ARG A 78 -8.03 4.00 -14.52
C ARG A 78 -9.22 4.52 -13.71
N ARG A 79 -10.21 5.09 -14.40
CA ARG A 79 -11.55 5.42 -13.87
C ARG A 79 -12.59 4.79 -14.78
N LEU A 80 -13.72 4.36 -14.23
CA LEU A 80 -14.90 4.02 -15.03
C LEU A 80 -15.79 5.26 -15.15
N GLU A 81 -15.94 5.75 -16.37
CA GLU A 81 -16.87 6.83 -16.70
C GLU A 81 -18.34 6.36 -16.58
N PRO A 82 -19.31 7.23 -16.24
CA PRO A 82 -19.17 8.64 -15.84
C PRO A 82 -19.57 8.92 -14.37
N THR A 83 -20.09 7.94 -13.63
CA THR A 83 -20.83 8.17 -12.36
C THR A 83 -20.07 7.82 -11.07
N GLY A 84 -18.81 7.36 -11.14
CA GLY A 84 -18.08 6.85 -9.98
C GLY A 84 -16.71 7.52 -9.74
N PRO A 85 -16.34 7.88 -8.49
CA PRO A 85 -14.98 8.31 -8.14
C PRO A 85 -13.98 7.14 -8.05
N ALA A 86 -14.41 5.92 -8.41
CA ALA A 86 -13.66 4.69 -8.19
C ALA A 86 -12.43 4.60 -9.10
N ARG A 87 -11.29 4.29 -8.47
CA ARG A 87 -9.97 4.16 -9.10
C ARG A 87 -9.66 2.69 -9.28
N TYR A 88 -9.42 2.29 -10.52
CA TYR A 88 -9.20 0.89 -10.89
C TYR A 88 -7.80 0.68 -11.44
N PHE A 89 -7.26 -0.50 -11.16
CA PHE A 89 -5.95 -0.95 -11.59
C PHE A 89 -6.10 -2.30 -12.29
N ARG A 90 -5.51 -2.45 -13.48
CA ARG A 90 -5.58 -3.72 -14.22
C ARG A 90 -4.58 -4.71 -13.64
N LEU A 91 -5.02 -5.95 -13.43
CA LEU A 91 -4.22 -7.02 -12.86
C LEU A 91 -3.01 -7.34 -13.76
N TYR A 92 -3.21 -7.41 -15.09
CA TYR A 92 -2.13 -7.61 -16.05
C TYR A 92 -1.09 -6.47 -16.00
N GLU A 93 -1.53 -5.20 -16.03
CA GLU A 93 -0.66 -4.03 -15.94
C GLU A 93 0.12 -4.02 -14.61
N TYR A 94 -0.53 -4.32 -13.48
CA TYR A 94 0.10 -4.40 -12.16
C TYR A 94 1.18 -5.48 -12.08
N LEU A 95 0.85 -6.72 -12.48
CA LEU A 95 1.79 -7.84 -12.46
C LEU A 95 3.03 -7.55 -13.33
N LYS A 96 2.82 -7.01 -14.53
CA LYS A 96 3.91 -6.58 -15.43
C LYS A 96 4.79 -5.50 -14.80
N THR A 97 4.19 -4.52 -14.11
CA THR A 97 4.89 -3.37 -13.51
C THR A 97 5.74 -3.75 -12.29
N ILE A 98 5.27 -4.69 -11.44
CA ILE A 98 6.11 -5.26 -10.35
C ILE A 98 7.19 -6.22 -10.88
N GLY A 99 7.16 -6.56 -12.18
CA GLY A 99 8.20 -7.34 -12.86
C GLY A 99 7.89 -8.83 -13.02
N VAL A 100 6.63 -9.25 -12.97
CA VAL A 100 6.22 -10.60 -13.38
C VAL A 100 6.28 -10.71 -14.90
N ASP A 101 6.83 -11.81 -15.40
CA ASP A 101 6.71 -12.20 -16.80
C ASP A 101 5.29 -12.72 -17.07
N VAL A 102 4.39 -11.78 -17.32
CA VAL A 102 2.94 -12.02 -17.51
C VAL A 102 2.63 -12.94 -18.68
N ASP A 103 3.49 -12.99 -19.68
CA ASP A 103 3.29 -13.80 -20.89
C ASP A 103 3.74 -15.28 -20.66
N ARG A 104 4.39 -15.55 -19.52
CA ARG A 104 4.70 -16.90 -18.99
C ARG A 104 3.79 -17.34 -17.84
N VAL A 105 2.83 -16.51 -17.40
CA VAL A 105 1.91 -16.88 -16.31
C VAL A 105 1.02 -18.05 -16.74
N ARG A 106 0.96 -19.09 -15.91
CA ARG A 106 0.10 -20.27 -16.08
C ARG A 106 -1.26 -20.06 -15.45
N ALA A 107 -1.31 -19.47 -14.25
CA ALA A 107 -2.53 -19.05 -13.58
C ALA A 107 -2.26 -17.99 -12.50
N VAL A 108 -3.31 -17.25 -12.14
CA VAL A 108 -3.37 -16.37 -10.97
C VAL A 108 -4.48 -16.85 -10.05
N HIS A 109 -4.16 -17.12 -8.79
CA HIS A 109 -5.10 -17.46 -7.74
C HIS A 109 -5.31 -16.27 -6.79
N VAL A 110 -6.56 -15.84 -6.66
CA VAL A 110 -7.00 -14.78 -5.76
C VAL A 110 -7.60 -15.45 -4.53
N ARG A 111 -6.86 -15.46 -3.41
CA ARG A 111 -7.32 -16.02 -2.14
C ARG A 111 -8.05 -14.94 -1.34
N GLY A 112 -9.25 -15.27 -0.87
CA GLY A 112 -10.06 -14.46 0.03
C GLY A 112 -9.96 -14.91 1.49
N ASN A 113 -11.05 -14.72 2.23
CA ASN A 113 -11.15 -15.16 3.62
C ASN A 113 -11.19 -16.70 3.72
N ALA A 114 -10.51 -17.24 4.74
CA ALA A 114 -10.33 -18.67 5.00
C ALA A 114 -9.73 -19.47 3.80
N TRP A 115 -10.51 -20.38 3.23
CA TRP A 115 -10.09 -21.36 2.21
C TRP A 115 -10.55 -20.98 0.79
N ARG A 116 -11.23 -19.84 0.62
CA ARG A 116 -11.88 -19.42 -0.64
C ARG A 116 -10.87 -18.88 -1.65
N ILE A 117 -10.77 -19.49 -2.82
CA ILE A 117 -9.83 -19.16 -3.90
C ILE A 117 -10.55 -19.07 -5.24
N ALA A 118 -10.49 -17.90 -5.88
CA ALA A 118 -10.80 -17.77 -7.31
C ALA A 118 -9.52 -18.01 -8.13
N SER A 119 -9.64 -18.51 -9.36
CA SER A 119 -8.52 -18.67 -10.29
C SER A 119 -8.82 -18.03 -11.64
N ILE A 120 -7.75 -17.62 -12.33
CA ILE A 120 -7.73 -17.08 -13.68
C ILE A 120 -6.58 -17.81 -14.39
N GLU A 121 -6.84 -18.47 -15.51
CA GLU A 121 -5.78 -19.15 -16.28
C GLU A 121 -4.92 -18.13 -17.06
N GLY A 122 -3.72 -18.52 -17.50
CA GLY A 122 -2.80 -17.64 -18.23
C GLY A 122 -3.38 -17.05 -19.53
N ASP A 123 -4.10 -17.88 -20.31
CA ASP A 123 -4.78 -17.42 -21.53
C ASP A 123 -5.96 -16.49 -21.24
N GLU A 124 -6.58 -16.63 -20.07
CA GLU A 124 -7.64 -15.73 -19.61
C GLU A 124 -7.04 -14.40 -19.14
N LEU A 125 -5.94 -14.43 -18.37
CA LEU A 125 -5.26 -13.22 -17.92
C LEU A 125 -4.80 -12.33 -19.10
N ALA A 126 -4.29 -12.95 -20.17
CA ALA A 126 -3.88 -12.24 -21.38
C ALA A 126 -5.08 -11.75 -22.22
N ARG A 127 -6.10 -12.60 -22.44
CA ARG A 127 -7.27 -12.27 -23.27
C ARG A 127 -8.20 -11.25 -22.62
N GLU A 128 -8.33 -11.29 -21.30
CA GLU A 128 -9.29 -10.50 -20.51
C GLU A 128 -8.63 -9.31 -19.79
N GLN A 129 -7.36 -9.00 -20.12
CA GLN A 129 -6.48 -8.03 -19.45
C GLN A 129 -7.11 -6.66 -19.14
N ASP A 130 -8.02 -6.18 -20.01
CA ASP A 130 -8.64 -4.87 -19.92
C ASP A 130 -9.75 -4.81 -18.85
N ARG A 131 -10.41 -5.95 -18.54
CA ARG A 131 -11.53 -6.05 -17.57
C ARG A 131 -11.14 -6.64 -16.21
N LEU A 132 -10.02 -7.34 -16.10
CA LEU A 132 -9.53 -7.91 -14.84
C LEU A 132 -8.95 -6.80 -13.95
N VAL A 133 -9.83 -6.00 -13.33
CA VAL A 133 -9.47 -4.83 -12.52
C VAL A 133 -9.70 -4.99 -11.01
N PHE A 134 -8.78 -4.47 -10.21
CA PHE A 134 -8.91 -4.34 -8.76
C PHE A 134 -8.95 -2.88 -8.31
N ASP A 135 -9.51 -2.65 -7.13
CA ASP A 135 -9.50 -1.39 -6.41
C ASP A 135 -9.36 -1.65 -4.90
N PHE A 136 -9.63 -0.66 -4.04
CA PHE A 136 -9.44 -0.78 -2.59
C PHE A 136 -10.73 -0.37 -1.84
N LEU A 137 -11.00 -1.04 -0.72
CA LEU A 137 -12.23 -0.85 0.07
C LEU A 137 -12.48 0.60 0.51
N GLY A 138 -11.43 1.40 0.74
CA GLY A 138 -11.47 2.82 1.05
C GLY A 138 -10.91 3.72 -0.06
N GLY A 139 -10.92 3.25 -1.33
CA GLY A 139 -10.51 4.00 -2.52
C GLY A 139 -9.00 4.24 -2.68
N THR A 140 -8.39 4.94 -1.70
CA THR A 140 -6.93 5.15 -1.58
C THR A 140 -6.38 4.52 -0.31
N SER A 141 -7.12 3.59 0.29
CA SER A 141 -6.73 2.81 1.46
C SER A 141 -7.59 1.55 1.56
N GLY A 142 -7.23 0.61 2.44
CA GLY A 142 -8.10 -0.49 2.85
C GLY A 142 -7.51 -1.88 2.58
N GLY A 143 -8.39 -2.87 2.38
CA GLY A 143 -8.03 -4.11 1.71
C GLY A 143 -8.22 -3.94 0.19
N ALA A 144 -7.36 -4.58 -0.60
CA ALA A 144 -7.58 -4.68 -2.05
C ALA A 144 -8.80 -5.58 -2.33
N LYS A 145 -9.58 -5.25 -3.36
CA LYS A 145 -10.80 -5.99 -3.73
C LYS A 145 -10.95 -6.17 -5.23
N VAL A 146 -11.66 -7.21 -5.61
CA VAL A 146 -11.97 -7.58 -6.99
C VAL A 146 -13.11 -6.72 -7.52
N ALA A 147 -12.92 -6.16 -8.72
CA ALA A 147 -13.92 -5.37 -9.44
C ALA A 147 -14.26 -5.93 -10.84
N TRP A 148 -13.97 -7.21 -11.11
CA TRP A 148 -14.42 -7.94 -12.30
C TRP A 148 -15.52 -8.98 -11.97
N ASP A 149 -16.33 -9.33 -12.97
CA ASP A 149 -17.21 -10.49 -12.93
C ASP A 149 -16.52 -11.74 -13.52
N THR A 150 -17.07 -12.93 -13.23
CA THR A 150 -16.49 -14.21 -13.66
C THR A 150 -17.07 -14.77 -14.96
N THR A 151 -17.79 -13.96 -15.75
CA THR A 151 -18.36 -14.38 -17.05
C THR A 151 -17.24 -14.82 -17.98
N GLY A 152 -17.38 -15.98 -18.63
CA GLY A 152 -16.39 -16.50 -19.59
C GLY A 152 -15.06 -16.95 -18.99
N LEU A 153 -14.89 -16.95 -17.65
CA LEU A 153 -13.77 -17.59 -16.98
C LEU A 153 -14.11 -19.06 -16.68
N ARG A 154 -13.13 -19.97 -16.79
CA ARG A 154 -13.27 -21.40 -16.47
C ARG A 154 -13.64 -21.61 -15.00
N ASN A 155 -13.12 -20.78 -14.10
CA ASN A 155 -13.52 -20.75 -12.70
C ASN A 155 -14.52 -19.61 -12.47
N THR A 156 -15.79 -19.96 -12.31
CA THR A 156 -16.87 -19.00 -12.07
C THR A 156 -16.91 -18.48 -10.62
N PHE A 157 -16.10 -19.03 -9.71
CA PHE A 157 -16.06 -18.62 -8.31
C PHE A 157 -15.42 -17.26 -8.11
N ARG A 158 -16.11 -16.37 -7.39
CA ARG A 158 -15.63 -15.02 -7.07
C ARG A 158 -15.13 -14.94 -5.62
N VAL A 159 -14.06 -14.18 -5.45
CA VAL A 159 -13.55 -13.66 -4.17
C VAL A 159 -13.67 -12.14 -4.24
N ASP A 160 -14.29 -11.50 -3.25
CA ASP A 160 -14.44 -10.04 -3.24
C ASP A 160 -13.22 -9.33 -2.65
N GLU A 161 -12.79 -9.69 -1.43
CA GLU A 161 -11.60 -9.10 -0.80
C GLU A 161 -10.36 -9.97 -1.05
N ILE A 162 -9.32 -9.38 -1.62
CA ILE A 162 -8.04 -10.04 -1.89
C ILE A 162 -7.26 -10.10 -0.57
N ARG A 163 -7.04 -11.32 -0.05
CA ARG A 163 -6.21 -11.59 1.14
C ARG A 163 -4.80 -12.06 0.79
N GLN A 164 -4.65 -12.81 -0.31
CA GLN A 164 -3.36 -13.14 -0.92
C GLN A 164 -3.54 -13.22 -2.45
N LEU A 165 -2.51 -12.84 -3.20
CA LEU A 165 -2.46 -13.00 -4.65
C LEU A 165 -1.31 -13.96 -4.97
N LEU A 166 -1.62 -15.13 -5.53
CA LEU A 166 -0.63 -16.14 -5.88
C LEU A 166 -0.57 -16.25 -7.40
N VAL A 167 0.64 -16.22 -7.96
CA VAL A 167 0.90 -16.24 -9.40
C VAL A 167 1.83 -17.42 -9.68
N TYR A 168 1.46 -18.23 -10.66
CA TYR A 168 2.22 -19.41 -11.07
C TYR A 168 2.83 -19.15 -12.43
N VAL A 169 4.16 -19.23 -12.55
CA VAL A 169 4.90 -18.95 -13.78
C VAL A 169 5.73 -20.17 -14.15
N ASP A 170 6.69 -20.53 -13.30
CA ASP A 170 7.49 -21.74 -13.49
C ASP A 170 6.78 -22.98 -12.93
N GLN A 171 6.12 -22.86 -11.77
CA GLN A 171 5.41 -23.97 -11.11
C GLN A 171 4.02 -24.23 -11.71
N PRO A 172 3.50 -25.47 -11.68
CA PRO A 172 2.13 -25.75 -12.07
C PRO A 172 1.12 -25.12 -11.09
N ALA A 173 -0.03 -24.69 -11.59
CA ALA A 173 -1.12 -24.20 -10.76
C ALA A 173 -1.72 -25.38 -9.95
N PRO A 174 -1.80 -25.32 -8.60
CA PRO A 174 -2.35 -26.41 -7.80
C PRO A 174 -3.86 -26.56 -7.98
N ALA A 175 -4.33 -27.78 -8.21
CA ALA A 175 -5.75 -28.06 -8.42
C ALA A 175 -6.63 -27.63 -7.22
N LEU A 176 -7.73 -26.95 -7.52
CA LEU A 176 -8.72 -26.51 -6.54
C LEU A 176 -9.87 -27.53 -6.42
N ASP A 177 -10.43 -27.67 -5.23
CA ASP A 177 -11.67 -28.43 -5.03
C ASP A 177 -12.85 -27.74 -5.74
N ALA A 178 -13.51 -28.44 -6.67
CA ALA A 178 -14.55 -27.88 -7.53
C ALA A 178 -15.85 -27.44 -6.81
N ARG A 179 -16.01 -27.70 -5.50
CA ARG A 179 -17.17 -27.27 -4.70
C ARG A 179 -16.81 -26.29 -3.59
N LYS A 180 -15.62 -26.45 -2.99
CA LYS A 180 -15.13 -25.62 -1.87
C LYS A 180 -14.21 -24.49 -2.34
N SER A 181 -13.71 -24.56 -3.57
CA SER A 181 -12.76 -23.62 -4.18
C SER A 181 -11.53 -23.39 -3.29
N CYS A 182 -10.95 -24.49 -2.80
CA CYS A 182 -9.82 -24.52 -1.86
C CYS A 182 -8.68 -25.40 -2.39
N TYR A 183 -7.45 -25.18 -1.92
CA TYR A 183 -6.34 -26.12 -2.18
C TYR A 183 -6.62 -27.46 -1.51
N LEU A 184 -6.43 -28.55 -2.23
CA LEU A 184 -6.44 -29.89 -1.66
C LEU A 184 -5.14 -30.13 -0.90
N ALA A 185 -5.25 -30.61 0.34
CA ALA A 185 -4.09 -31.04 1.13
C ALA A 185 -3.41 -32.26 0.46
N PRO A 186 -2.06 -32.35 0.47
CA PRO A 186 -1.37 -33.62 0.26
C PRO A 186 -1.87 -34.64 1.29
N GLN A 187 -2.25 -35.83 0.82
CA GLN A 187 -2.88 -36.84 1.66
C GLN A 187 -2.34 -38.24 1.33
N ALA A 188 -2.35 -39.11 2.33
CA ALA A 188 -2.12 -40.53 2.13
C ALA A 188 -3.25 -41.14 1.26
N GLU A 189 -2.92 -42.20 0.53
CA GLU A 189 -3.86 -42.89 -0.35
C GLU A 189 -5.09 -43.41 0.43
N GLY A 190 -6.28 -43.19 -0.12
CA GLY A 190 -7.55 -43.53 0.53
C GLY A 190 -8.12 -42.50 1.53
N ALA A 191 -7.37 -41.44 1.89
CA ALA A 191 -7.87 -40.41 2.82
C ALA A 191 -8.89 -39.44 2.15
N PRO A 192 -9.83 -38.85 2.93
CA PRO A 192 -10.88 -37.98 2.39
C PRO A 192 -10.36 -36.56 2.12
N LYS A 193 -10.46 -36.11 0.85
CA LYS A 193 -10.03 -34.79 0.34
C LYS A 193 -10.41 -33.61 1.26
N ALA A 194 -9.40 -33.10 1.97
CA ALA A 194 -9.51 -31.94 2.85
C ALA A 194 -8.94 -30.66 2.20
N CYS A 195 -9.48 -29.51 2.59
CA CYS A 195 -8.91 -28.21 2.24
C CYS A 195 -7.63 -27.96 3.06
N SER A 196 -6.68 -27.22 2.50
CA SER A 196 -5.51 -26.68 3.20
C SER A 196 -5.48 -25.15 3.15
N ASP A 197 -4.91 -24.54 4.18
CA ASP A 197 -4.54 -23.13 4.27
C ASP A 197 -3.09 -22.87 3.82
N ALA A 198 -2.29 -23.93 3.68
CA ALA A 198 -0.91 -23.86 3.22
C ALA A 198 -0.82 -23.09 1.90
N VAL A 199 0.09 -22.12 1.86
CA VAL A 199 0.38 -21.33 0.66
C VAL A 199 1.28 -22.19 -0.24
N PRO A 200 0.83 -22.60 -1.45
CA PRO A 200 1.61 -23.52 -2.27
C PRO A 200 2.97 -22.94 -2.64
N TYR A 201 4.00 -23.80 -2.59
CA TYR A 201 5.42 -23.49 -2.85
C TYR A 201 6.07 -22.46 -1.90
N ALA A 202 5.37 -21.95 -0.87
CA ALA A 202 5.94 -20.97 0.05
C ALA A 202 6.73 -21.63 1.19
N GLU A 203 8.06 -21.56 1.10
CA GLU A 203 9.00 -22.05 2.13
C GLU A 203 9.00 -21.20 3.43
N GLU A 204 8.71 -19.89 3.31
CA GLU A 204 8.57 -18.97 4.45
C GLU A 204 7.14 -18.39 4.50
N ALA A 205 6.67 -18.13 5.72
CA ALA A 205 5.44 -17.36 5.92
C ALA A 205 5.58 -15.94 5.33
N PRO A 206 4.50 -15.34 4.77
CA PRO A 206 4.56 -14.03 4.13
C PRO A 206 5.18 -12.90 5.00
N PRO A 207 5.87 -11.92 4.39
CA PRO A 207 6.61 -10.90 5.12
C PRO A 207 5.69 -9.99 5.95
N LYS A 208 5.84 -10.06 7.30
CA LYS A 208 5.13 -9.22 8.29
C LYS A 208 5.91 -7.98 8.75
N GLY A 209 7.17 -7.83 8.34
CA GLY A 209 8.02 -6.67 8.65
C GLY A 209 7.97 -5.60 7.56
N THR A 210 8.70 -4.51 7.76
CA THR A 210 8.75 -3.38 6.81
C THR A 210 9.30 -3.83 5.46
N ARG A 211 8.55 -3.59 4.38
CA ARG A 211 8.93 -3.98 3.00
C ARG A 211 9.76 -2.88 2.34
N VAL A 212 10.74 -3.26 1.51
CA VAL A 212 11.63 -2.32 0.81
C VAL A 212 11.56 -2.57 -0.70
N TYR A 213 11.23 -1.51 -1.44
CA TYR A 213 11.08 -1.55 -2.89
C TYR A 213 12.11 -0.66 -3.57
N LEU A 214 12.64 -1.09 -4.71
CA LEU A 214 13.48 -0.29 -5.60
C LEU A 214 12.79 -0.19 -6.97
N ASP A 215 12.50 1.04 -7.42
CA ASP A 215 11.81 1.32 -8.68
C ASP A 215 10.50 0.49 -8.86
N GLY A 216 9.78 0.25 -7.75
CA GLY A 216 8.53 -0.50 -7.69
C GLY A 216 8.65 -2.03 -7.53
N LYS A 217 9.87 -2.59 -7.47
CA LYS A 217 10.11 -4.03 -7.25
C LYS A 217 10.55 -4.30 -5.81
N LEU A 218 10.01 -5.31 -5.14
CA LEU A 218 10.43 -5.68 -3.78
C LEU A 218 11.86 -6.23 -3.80
N VAL A 219 12.79 -5.54 -3.14
CA VAL A 219 14.19 -5.99 -2.99
C VAL A 219 14.44 -6.69 -1.66
N GLY A 220 13.60 -6.44 -0.66
CA GLY A 220 13.76 -7.05 0.65
C GLY A 220 12.66 -6.68 1.64
N HIS A 221 12.79 -7.22 2.86
CA HIS A 221 11.94 -6.85 3.98
C HIS A 221 12.70 -7.04 5.30
N VAL A 222 12.41 -6.16 6.26
CA VAL A 222 13.08 -6.13 7.54
C VAL A 222 12.67 -7.33 8.39
N LYS A 223 13.67 -8.11 8.81
CA LYS A 223 13.54 -9.26 9.72
C LYS A 223 14.51 -9.05 10.86
N ARG A 224 14.07 -9.12 12.13
CA ARG A 224 14.96 -8.95 13.30
C ARG A 224 16.15 -9.92 13.25
N ARG A 225 15.95 -11.16 12.78
CA ARG A 225 17.02 -12.18 12.58
C ARG A 225 18.00 -11.90 11.42
N LYS A 226 17.80 -10.82 10.66
CA LYS A 226 18.66 -10.38 9.54
C LYS A 226 19.28 -9.00 9.79
N LEU A 227 19.05 -8.37 10.95
CA LEU A 227 19.76 -7.13 11.30
C LEU A 227 21.04 -7.49 12.05
N THR A 228 22.18 -7.24 11.41
CA THR A 228 23.53 -7.52 11.90
C THR A 228 24.20 -6.25 12.45
N SER A 229 25.34 -6.40 13.12
CA SER A 229 26.00 -5.32 13.87
C SER A 229 26.58 -4.21 12.97
N ASP A 230 26.91 -4.51 11.71
CA ASP A 230 27.32 -3.55 10.70
C ASP A 230 26.22 -2.52 10.36
N LEU A 231 24.94 -2.87 10.54
CA LEU A 231 23.81 -1.97 10.31
C LEU A 231 23.60 -0.98 11.47
N VAL A 232 24.28 -1.18 12.61
CA VAL A 232 24.11 -0.37 13.83
C VAL A 232 24.89 0.94 13.72
N VAL A 233 24.21 2.05 13.95
CA VAL A 233 24.76 3.41 13.96
C VAL A 233 24.90 3.98 15.38
N GLY A 234 24.34 3.30 16.39
CA GLY A 234 24.45 3.67 17.79
C GLY A 234 23.49 2.89 18.68
N GLU A 235 23.26 3.40 19.89
CA GLU A 235 22.30 2.84 20.85
C GLU A 235 21.41 3.95 21.44
N ARG A 236 20.16 3.62 21.77
CA ARG A 236 19.24 4.52 22.48
C ARG A 236 18.44 3.71 23.49
N ALA A 237 18.61 4.02 24.78
CA ALA A 237 17.89 3.41 25.89
C ALA A 237 17.89 1.86 25.87
N GLY A 238 19.07 1.24 25.80
CA GLY A 238 19.23 -0.23 25.81
C GLY A 238 18.85 -0.92 24.50
N LYS A 239 18.68 -0.17 23.40
CA LYS A 239 18.22 -0.67 22.09
C LYS A 239 19.16 -0.22 20.99
N SER A 240 19.63 -1.15 20.17
CA SER A 240 20.43 -0.86 18.98
C SER A 240 19.64 0.02 18.00
N VAL A 241 20.30 1.07 17.51
CA VAL A 241 19.78 2.00 16.51
C VAL A 241 20.44 1.68 15.17
N PHE A 242 19.64 1.55 14.13
CA PHE A 242 20.06 1.11 12.80
C PHE A 242 19.98 2.26 11.78
N GLY A 243 20.93 2.31 10.84
CA GLY A 243 20.94 3.30 9.76
C GLY A 243 20.08 2.88 8.57
N LEU A 244 19.22 3.78 8.07
CA LEU A 244 18.38 3.51 6.89
C LEU A 244 19.23 3.21 5.65
N GLY A 245 20.26 4.02 5.36
CA GLY A 245 21.08 3.81 4.17
C GLY A 245 21.89 2.50 4.23
N ARG A 246 22.36 2.11 5.43
CA ARG A 246 22.99 0.80 5.66
C ARG A 246 22.02 -0.35 5.38
N LEU A 247 20.77 -0.25 5.88
CA LEU A 247 19.71 -1.22 5.59
C LEU A 247 19.43 -1.32 4.07
N LEU A 248 19.31 -0.19 3.37
CA LEU A 248 19.12 -0.19 1.91
C LEU A 248 20.30 -0.87 1.19
N THR A 249 21.53 -0.55 1.59
CA THR A 249 22.75 -1.17 1.06
C THR A 249 22.76 -2.70 1.29
N SER A 250 22.27 -3.17 2.43
CA SER A 250 22.14 -4.61 2.74
C SER A 250 21.14 -5.37 1.85
N PHE A 251 20.22 -4.66 1.18
CA PHE A 251 19.33 -5.20 0.15
C PHE A 251 19.86 -4.95 -1.28
N GLY A 252 21.13 -4.59 -1.45
CA GLY A 252 21.75 -4.36 -2.76
C GLY A 252 21.35 -3.04 -3.42
N VAL A 253 20.77 -2.09 -2.67
CA VAL A 253 20.46 -0.75 -3.18
C VAL A 253 21.73 0.10 -3.13
N ASP A 254 22.20 0.55 -4.29
CA ASP A 254 23.21 1.61 -4.37
C ASP A 254 22.59 2.94 -3.92
N VAL A 255 22.85 3.31 -2.66
CA VAL A 255 22.32 4.54 -2.06
C VAL A 255 22.83 5.82 -2.73
N ALA A 256 24.00 5.79 -3.40
CA ALA A 256 24.53 6.97 -4.09
C ALA A 256 23.79 7.28 -5.40
N GLN A 257 23.01 6.33 -5.93
CA GLN A 257 22.15 6.50 -7.11
C GLN A 257 20.68 6.77 -6.76
N VAL A 258 20.32 6.79 -5.47
CA VAL A 258 18.94 7.06 -5.04
C VAL A 258 18.59 8.53 -5.25
N ARG A 259 17.51 8.78 -5.98
CA ARG A 259 16.97 10.13 -6.24
C ARG A 259 15.96 10.56 -5.19
N GLU A 260 15.14 9.63 -4.70
CA GLU A 260 14.15 9.91 -3.66
C GLU A 260 13.79 8.62 -2.88
N VAL A 261 13.44 8.78 -1.61
CA VAL A 261 12.84 7.75 -0.75
C VAL A 261 11.48 8.25 -0.27
N GLU A 262 10.46 7.41 -0.38
CA GLU A 262 9.14 7.59 0.25
C GLU A 262 8.98 6.60 1.43
N LEU A 263 8.46 7.09 2.56
CA LEU A 263 8.21 6.31 3.78
C LEU A 263 6.71 6.18 4.04
N LEU A 264 6.22 4.95 4.20
CA LEU A 264 4.79 4.64 4.26
C LEU A 264 4.39 4.10 5.63
N ALA A 265 3.35 4.68 6.23
CA ALA A 265 2.66 4.17 7.42
C ALA A 265 1.28 3.63 7.01
N GLY A 266 1.23 2.34 6.69
CA GLY A 266 0.08 1.74 6.02
C GLY A 266 -0.04 2.27 4.57
N ASP A 267 -1.20 2.82 4.24
CA ASP A 267 -1.47 3.43 2.93
C ASP A 267 -1.03 4.93 2.87
N ALA A 268 -0.58 5.52 3.98
CA ALA A 268 -0.24 6.96 4.08
C ALA A 268 1.26 7.24 3.89
N LEU A 269 1.59 8.29 3.13
CA LEU A 269 2.96 8.76 2.94
C LEU A 269 3.36 9.72 4.07
N VAL A 270 4.24 9.29 4.97
CA VAL A 270 4.64 10.05 6.17
C VAL A 270 6.02 10.72 6.06
N GLY A 271 6.79 10.39 5.03
CA GLY A 271 8.08 11.04 4.76
C GLY A 271 8.50 10.94 3.30
N ARG A 272 9.12 11.99 2.77
CA ARG A 272 9.75 12.02 1.44
C ARG A 272 11.07 12.78 1.50
N GLY A 273 12.14 12.25 0.91
CA GLY A 273 13.37 13.01 0.71
C GLY A 273 14.44 12.33 -0.12
N ASN A 274 15.47 13.09 -0.49
CA ASN A 274 16.49 12.74 -1.48
C ASN A 274 17.92 12.66 -0.91
N ASP A 275 18.11 12.99 0.36
CA ASP A 275 19.41 13.16 1.02
C ASP A 275 19.90 11.91 1.78
N VAL A 276 19.29 10.74 1.52
CA VAL A 276 19.62 9.45 2.18
C VAL A 276 21.08 9.02 1.97
N ALA A 277 21.69 9.35 0.83
CA ALA A 277 23.11 9.09 0.57
C ALA A 277 24.01 9.89 1.54
N THR A 278 23.72 11.20 1.69
CA THR A 278 24.44 12.13 2.57
C THR A 278 24.09 11.96 4.06
N LYS A 279 22.93 11.37 4.37
CA LYS A 279 22.46 11.08 5.73
C LYS A 279 22.38 9.57 6.02
N ASN A 280 23.28 8.78 5.42
CA ASN A 280 23.30 7.30 5.50
C ASN A 280 23.08 6.76 6.93
N ASP A 281 23.82 7.34 7.88
CA ASP A 281 23.74 7.03 9.32
C ASP A 281 22.84 8.01 10.11
N GLY A 282 22.47 9.15 9.52
CA GLY A 282 21.67 10.21 10.15
C GLY A 282 20.16 9.96 10.10
N ILE A 283 19.69 9.05 9.24
CA ILE A 283 18.28 8.60 9.22
C ILE A 283 18.19 7.27 9.97
N ALA A 284 17.85 7.40 11.26
CA ALA A 284 17.93 6.34 12.25
C ALA A 284 16.59 5.62 12.45
N PHE A 285 16.64 4.33 12.82
CA PHE A 285 15.47 3.58 13.24
C PHE A 285 15.75 2.56 14.34
N VAL A 286 14.69 2.11 15.02
CA VAL A 286 14.70 1.00 15.98
C VAL A 286 13.65 -0.04 15.60
N LEU A 287 13.81 -1.28 16.09
CA LEU A 287 12.74 -2.28 16.08
C LEU A 287 12.04 -2.31 17.45
N PRO A 288 10.76 -1.92 17.56
CA PRO A 288 9.99 -2.11 18.79
C PRO A 288 9.99 -3.58 19.23
N GLN A 289 9.88 -3.84 20.53
CA GLN A 289 9.82 -5.22 21.04
C GLN A 289 8.57 -5.95 20.53
N ARG A 290 8.65 -7.28 20.46
CA ARG A 290 7.61 -8.22 19.96
C ARG A 290 7.14 -8.04 18.51
N GLN A 291 7.27 -6.84 17.91
CA GLN A 291 6.92 -6.59 16.50
C GLN A 291 7.74 -7.46 15.53
N SER A 292 7.12 -7.91 14.44
CA SER A 292 7.68 -8.89 13.48
C SER A 292 8.67 -8.28 12.46
N GLY A 293 9.53 -7.35 12.89
CA GLY A 293 10.41 -6.59 11.98
C GLY A 293 9.75 -5.34 11.38
N ARG A 294 8.71 -4.80 12.03
CA ARG A 294 8.24 -3.43 11.75
C ARG A 294 9.26 -2.43 12.29
N VAL A 295 9.52 -1.39 11.50
CA VAL A 295 10.49 -0.33 11.78
C VAL A 295 9.78 0.85 12.43
N LEU A 296 10.32 1.35 13.54
CA LEU A 296 10.01 2.67 14.08
C LEU A 296 11.13 3.62 13.66
N LEU A 297 10.88 4.46 12.66
CA LEU A 297 11.88 5.32 12.02
C LEU A 297 11.73 6.77 12.49
N ASP A 298 12.84 7.41 12.79
CA ASP A 298 12.89 8.82 13.16
C ASP A 298 12.89 9.68 11.88
N VAL A 299 11.69 10.07 11.43
CA VAL A 299 11.50 10.77 10.16
C VAL A 299 12.09 12.18 10.27
N PRO A 300 13.11 12.55 9.46
CA PRO A 300 13.71 13.89 9.49
C PRO A 300 12.64 14.96 9.31
N SER A 301 12.74 16.07 10.04
CA SER A 301 11.79 17.20 9.90
C SER A 301 11.70 17.73 8.47
N THR A 302 12.82 17.70 7.74
CA THR A 302 12.92 18.05 6.32
C THR A 302 12.19 17.09 5.37
N TRP A 303 11.67 15.95 5.86
CA TRP A 303 10.91 14.97 5.07
C TRP A 303 9.40 14.98 5.37
N GLN A 304 8.95 15.71 6.40
CA GLN A 304 7.56 15.73 6.90
C GLN A 304 6.71 16.82 6.20
N ALA A 305 5.37 16.72 6.31
CA ALA A 305 4.46 17.83 6.03
C ALA A 305 3.43 18.01 7.17
N PRO A 306 3.18 19.24 7.67
CA PRO A 306 3.95 20.45 7.39
C PRO A 306 5.42 20.28 7.81
N ALA A 307 6.32 21.06 7.21
CA ALA A 307 7.74 21.05 7.59
C ALA A 307 7.85 21.53 9.04
N SER A 308 8.18 20.60 9.94
CA SER A 308 8.28 20.84 11.38
C SER A 308 9.70 21.30 11.76
N SER A 309 9.91 21.71 13.01
CA SER A 309 11.26 21.85 13.57
C SER A 309 11.84 20.52 14.06
N ASN A 310 10.99 19.50 14.25
CA ASN A 310 11.28 18.34 15.10
C ASN A 310 11.25 17.03 14.32
N THR A 311 12.25 16.19 14.51
CA THR A 311 12.20 14.79 14.08
C THR A 311 11.07 14.06 14.83
N ARG A 312 10.19 13.37 14.10
CA ARG A 312 9.06 12.60 14.66
C ARG A 312 9.19 11.13 14.28
N SER A 313 8.90 10.22 15.21
CA SER A 313 9.04 8.78 14.99
C SER A 313 7.74 8.16 14.44
N ALA A 314 7.82 7.40 13.34
CA ALA A 314 6.67 6.75 12.70
C ALA A 314 6.86 5.24 12.49
N GLU A 315 5.78 4.46 12.60
CA GLU A 315 5.78 3.01 12.37
C GLU A 315 5.71 2.70 10.86
N ILE A 316 6.88 2.57 10.23
CA ILE A 316 7.02 2.42 8.78
C ILE A 316 6.69 0.99 8.36
N THR A 317 5.72 0.85 7.48
CA THR A 317 5.25 -0.43 6.91
C THR A 317 5.91 -0.75 5.58
N ALA A 318 6.26 0.26 4.79
CA ALA A 318 7.01 0.11 3.56
C ALA A 318 7.89 1.33 3.26
N ILE A 319 8.99 1.08 2.54
CA ILE A 319 9.97 2.06 2.08
C ILE A 319 10.07 1.91 0.57
N LEU A 320 9.72 2.97 -0.18
CA LEU A 320 9.87 2.99 -1.64
C LEU A 320 11.11 3.80 -2.00
N VAL A 321 12.01 3.20 -2.78
CA VAL A 321 13.24 3.83 -3.23
C VAL A 321 13.17 4.06 -4.74
N PHE A 322 13.38 5.30 -5.16
CA PHE A 322 13.35 5.73 -6.55
C PHE A 322 14.77 6.07 -7.02
N ARG A 323 15.22 5.38 -8.06
CA ARG A 323 16.55 5.55 -8.68
C ARG A 323 16.41 5.86 -10.16
N SER A 324 15.62 5.07 -10.87
CA SER A 324 15.36 5.26 -12.31
C SER A 324 13.98 5.86 -12.56
N LYS A 325 12.94 5.42 -11.82
CA LYS A 325 11.57 5.93 -11.94
C LYS A 325 11.39 7.27 -11.23
N ALA A 326 10.33 7.99 -11.62
CA ALA A 326 9.79 9.09 -10.81
C ALA A 326 9.11 8.52 -9.54
N SER A 327 9.01 9.32 -8.49
CA SER A 327 8.22 8.97 -7.30
C SER A 327 6.72 9.12 -7.54
N THR A 328 5.89 8.82 -6.55
CA THR A 328 4.43 8.74 -6.74
C THR A 328 3.73 10.09 -6.83
N GLY A 329 4.42 11.20 -6.52
CA GLY A 329 3.83 12.53 -6.43
C GLY A 329 2.74 12.68 -5.35
N ARG A 330 2.53 11.66 -4.49
CA ARG A 330 1.49 11.69 -3.45
C ARG A 330 1.71 12.83 -2.46
N PRO A 331 0.63 13.40 -1.90
CA PRO A 331 0.74 14.33 -0.78
C PRO A 331 1.33 13.60 0.45
N LEU A 332 2.09 14.34 1.24
CA LEU A 332 2.52 13.90 2.56
C LEU A 332 1.36 14.03 3.56
N THR A 333 1.28 13.07 4.47
CA THR A 333 0.35 13.03 5.61
C THR A 333 1.10 13.40 6.88
N ASP A 334 0.50 14.23 7.74
CA ASP A 334 1.13 14.66 8.99
C ASP A 334 1.33 13.49 9.96
N ILE A 335 2.48 13.49 10.62
CA ILE A 335 2.78 12.58 11.73
C ILE A 335 2.30 13.28 12.99
N SER A 336 1.11 12.95 13.49
CA SER A 336 0.61 13.47 14.77
C SER A 336 1.64 13.30 15.90
N ASP A 337 1.78 14.31 16.76
CA ASP A 337 2.73 14.28 17.90
C ASP A 337 2.36 13.28 19.02
N ALA A 338 1.23 12.58 18.90
CA ALA A 338 0.90 11.46 19.77
C ALA A 338 1.94 10.33 19.58
N PRO A 339 2.62 9.86 20.64
CA PRO A 339 3.55 8.74 20.51
C PRO A 339 2.78 7.52 20.00
N PRO A 340 3.35 6.74 19.05
CA PRO A 340 2.65 5.59 18.47
C PRO A 340 2.31 4.61 19.60
N SER A 341 1.02 4.47 19.90
CA SER A 341 0.54 3.79 21.10
C SER A 341 1.17 2.41 21.21
N GLU A 342 2.00 2.18 22.23
CA GLU A 342 2.41 0.83 22.60
C GLU A 342 1.11 0.05 22.84
N SER A 343 0.89 -0.98 22.02
CA SER A 343 -0.42 -1.59 21.88
C SER A 343 -0.78 -2.30 23.18
N SER A 344 -1.59 -1.65 24.00
CA SER A 344 -2.13 -2.19 25.24
C SER A 344 -2.92 -3.46 24.92
N GLU A 345 -2.31 -4.61 25.21
CA GLU A 345 -3.02 -5.88 25.20
C GLU A 345 -4.20 -5.76 26.17
N PRO A 346 -5.41 -6.26 25.83
CA PRO A 346 -6.46 -6.41 26.83
C PRO A 346 -5.88 -7.27 27.95
N GLN A 347 -5.89 -6.77 29.19
CA GLN A 347 -5.44 -7.58 30.33
C GLN A 347 -6.28 -8.86 30.36
N ALA A 348 -5.62 -10.00 30.19
CA ALA A 348 -6.28 -11.29 30.25
C ALA A 348 -6.80 -11.48 31.67
N SER A 349 -8.11 -11.31 31.86
CA SER A 349 -8.78 -11.51 33.13
C SER A 349 -8.72 -12.98 33.51
N SER A 350 -7.76 -13.35 34.37
CA SER A 350 -7.68 -14.67 34.97
C SER A 350 -8.92 -14.93 35.83
N GLN A 351 -9.69 -15.94 35.44
CA GLN A 351 -10.65 -16.66 36.28
C GLN A 351 -10.16 -18.11 36.39
#